data_AF-A0A5D2ADZ3-F1
#
_entry.id   AF-A0A5D2ADZ3-F1
#
_cell.length_a   1.000
_cell.length_b   1.000
_cell.length_c   1.000
_cell.angle_alpha   90.00
_cell.angle_beta   90.00
_cell.angle_gamma   90.00
#
_symmetry.space_group_name_H-M   'P 1'
#
loop_
_entity.id
_entity.type
_entity.pdbx_description
1 polymer ?
#
loop_
_entity_poly.entity_id
_entity_poly.type
_entity_poly.pdbx_seq_one_letter_code
_entity_poly.pdbx_strand_id
1 'polypeptide(L)' 'MLKRSVKEGRRVTRSFLVSVTQYLFSWMIDFYFAGVIAFYKLAVVEGMSMRALIAYRFIFATACITPLAFIFE' A
#
# COMPACT_ATOMS: atom_id res chain seq x y z
N MET A 1 -17.81 -6.91 -38.45
CA MET A 1 -17.23 -7.93 -37.54
C MET A 1 -15.83 -7.56 -37.02
N LEU A 2 -14.91 -7.04 -37.84
CA LEU A 2 -13.55 -6.64 -37.41
C LEU A 2 -13.48 -5.66 -36.21
N LYS A 3 -14.46 -4.74 -36.07
CA LYS A 3 -14.50 -3.82 -34.92
C LYS A 3 -14.73 -4.51 -33.57
N ARG A 4 -15.35 -5.70 -33.53
CA ARG A 4 -15.49 -6.50 -32.30
C ARG A 4 -14.17 -7.14 -31.88
N SER A 5 -13.40 -7.68 -32.83
CA SER A 5 -12.10 -8.31 -32.55
C SER A 5 -11.08 -7.33 -31.97
N VAL A 6 -11.06 -6.08 -32.47
CA VAL A 6 -10.18 -5.02 -31.93
C VAL A 6 -10.59 -4.58 -30.52
N LYS A 7 -11.90 -4.54 -30.21
CA LYS A 7 -12.39 -4.22 -28.86
C LYS A 7 -12.04 -5.31 -27.86
N GLU A 8 -12.06 -6.57 -28.29
CA GLU A 8 -11.76 -7.72 -27.44
C GLU A 8 -10.27 -7.78 -27.07
N GLY A 9 -9.37 -7.60 -28.04
CA GLY A 9 -7.93 -7.51 -27.77
C GLY A 9 -7.58 -6.38 -26.79
N ARG A 10 -8.22 -5.22 -26.95
CA ARG A 10 -8.03 -4.08 -26.01
C ARG A 10 -8.57 -4.37 -24.62
N ARG A 11 -9.65 -5.15 -24.49
CA ARG A 11 -10.24 -5.53 -23.21
C ARG A 11 -9.31 -6.47 -22.45
N VAL A 12 -8.70 -7.43 -23.13
CA VAL A 12 -7.70 -8.37 -22.58
C VAL A 12 -6.45 -7.63 -22.09
N THR A 13 -5.89 -6.71 -22.88
CA THR A 13 -4.74 -5.91 -22.45
C THR A 13 -5.06 -5.04 -21.23
N ARG A 14 -6.28 -4.49 -21.16
CA ARG A 14 -6.71 -3.67 -20.02
C ARG A 14 -6.89 -4.52 -18.76
N SER A 15 -7.43 -5.73 -18.89
CA SER A 15 -7.53 -6.69 -17.77
C SER A 15 -6.15 -7.06 -17.24
N PHE A 16 -5.17 -7.31 -18.13
CA PHE A 16 -3.80 -7.63 -17.71
C PHE A 16 -3.12 -6.46 -16.99
N LEU A 17 -3.28 -5.23 -17.50
CA LEU A 17 -2.77 -4.02 -16.85
C LEU A 17 -3.37 -3.80 -15.45
N VAL A 18 -4.68 -4.01 -15.30
CA VAL A 18 -5.37 -3.89 -13.99
C VAL A 18 -4.87 -4.95 -13.02
N SER A 19 -4.69 -6.20 -13.47
CA SER A 19 -4.10 -7.25 -12.63
C SER A 19 -2.70 -6.86 -12.14
N VAL A 20 -1.82 -6.39 -13.03
CA VAL A 20 -0.46 -5.96 -12.65
C VAL A 20 -0.50 -4.80 -11.66
N THR A 21 -1.35 -3.79 -11.88
CA THR A 21 -1.47 -2.66 -10.93
C THR A 21 -1.98 -3.11 -9.56
N GLN A 22 -2.93 -4.05 -9.51
CA GLN A 22 -3.42 -4.61 -8.25
C GLN A 22 -2.34 -5.37 -7.48
N TYR A 23 -1.51 -6.15 -8.17
CA TYR A 23 -0.39 -6.87 -7.54
C TYR A 23 0.66 -5.92 -6.97
N LEU A 24 1.02 -4.86 -7.71
CA LEU A 24 1.97 -3.86 -7.23
C LEU A 24 1.45 -3.17 -5.97
N PHE A 25 0.16 -2.81 -5.94
CA PHE A 25 -0.45 -2.18 -4.78
C PHE A 25 -0.45 -3.07 -3.54
N SER A 26 -0.81 -4.36 -3.68
CA SER A 26 -0.74 -5.33 -2.58
C SER A 26 0.69 -5.44 -2.04
N TRP A 27 1.67 -5.57 -2.95
CA TRP A 27 3.06 -5.79 -2.57
C TRP A 27 3.65 -4.62 -1.79
N MET A 28 3.26 -3.38 -2.14
CA MET A 28 3.66 -2.19 -1.37
C MET A 28 3.13 -2.22 0.07
N ILE A 29 1.89 -2.67 0.26
CA ILE A 29 1.28 -2.79 1.59
C ILE A 29 1.97 -3.88 2.39
N ASP A 30 2.22 -5.03 1.77
CA ASP A 30 2.90 -6.17 2.40
C ASP A 30 4.32 -5.82 2.83
N PHE A 31 5.07 -5.08 2.00
CA PHE A 31 6.41 -4.60 2.33
C PHE A 31 6.39 -3.68 3.56
N TYR A 32 5.43 -2.76 3.63
CA TYR A 32 5.24 -1.91 4.80
C TYR A 32 4.94 -2.74 6.06
N PHE A 33 3.99 -3.67 5.99
CA PHE A 33 3.63 -4.53 7.12
C PHE A 33 4.80 -5.39 7.60
N ALA A 34 5.55 -5.99 6.68
CA ALA A 34 6.75 -6.76 6.99
C ALA A 34 7.81 -5.91 7.70
N GLY A 35 8.04 -4.68 7.21
CA GLY A 35 8.93 -3.72 7.84
C GLY A 35 8.54 -3.44 9.29
N VAL A 36 7.27 -3.15 9.56
CA VAL A 36 6.87 -2.86 10.94
C VAL A 36 6.90 -4.08 11.84
N ILE A 37 6.60 -5.28 11.34
CA ILE A 37 6.76 -6.51 12.12
C ILE A 37 8.23 -6.74 12.49
N ALA A 38 9.16 -6.47 11.57
CA ALA A 38 10.59 -6.52 11.85
C ALA A 38 11.01 -5.48 12.91
N PHE A 39 10.56 -4.23 12.76
CA PHE A 39 10.79 -3.17 13.77
C PHE A 39 10.22 -3.53 15.13
N TYR A 40 9.05 -4.18 15.18
CA TYR A 40 8.47 -4.65 16.44
C TYR A 40 9.36 -5.68 17.13
N LYS A 41 9.89 -6.65 16.38
CA LYS A 41 10.83 -7.64 16.92
C LYS A 41 12.12 -6.98 17.44
N LEU A 42 12.66 -6.00 16.73
CA LEU A 42 13.84 -5.24 17.17
C LEU A 42 13.57 -4.41 18.42
N ALA A 43 12.44 -3.70 18.47
CA ALA A 43 12.06 -2.89 19.63
C ALA A 43 11.92 -3.74 20.91
N VAL A 44 11.41 -4.96 20.80
CA VAL A 44 11.33 -5.90 21.91
C VAL A 44 12.72 -6.35 22.38
N VAL A 45 13.65 -6.61 21.45
CA VAL A 45 15.03 -6.99 21.78
C VAL A 45 15.78 -5.86 22.48
N GLU A 46 15.56 -4.61 22.08
CA GLU A 46 16.17 -3.42 22.68
C GLU A 46 15.46 -2.95 23.98
N GLY A 47 14.42 -3.68 24.45
CA GLY A 47 13.66 -3.31 25.64
C GLY A 47 12.81 -2.03 25.48
N MET A 48 12.61 -1.57 24.25
CA MET A 48 11.86 -0.36 23.93
C MET A 48 10.35 -0.59 24.13
N SER A 49 9.66 0.36 24.76
CA SER A 49 8.23 0.19 25.04
C SER A 49 7.42 0.10 23.74
N MET A 50 6.54 -0.90 23.61
CA MET A 50 5.63 -1.04 22.45
C MET A 50 4.80 0.21 22.17
N ARG A 51 4.57 1.03 23.20
CA ARG A 51 3.87 2.32 23.11
C ARG A 51 4.58 3.30 22.18
N ALA A 52 5.91 3.32 22.18
CA ALA A 52 6.68 4.20 21.31
C ALA A 52 6.53 3.83 19.82
N LEU A 53 6.53 2.53 19.51
CA LEU A 53 6.32 2.04 18.15
C LEU A 53 4.90 2.38 17.64
N ILE A 54 3.90 2.21 18.51
CA ILE A 54 2.51 2.57 18.20
C ILE A 54 2.37 4.08 17.98
N ALA A 55 2.95 4.90 18.86
CA ALA A 55 2.95 6.35 18.70
C ALA A 55 3.57 6.78 17.37
N TYR A 56 4.71 6.18 16.99
CA TYR A 56 5.36 6.47 15.71
C TYR A 56 4.47 6.13 14.50
N ARG A 57 3.81 4.95 14.53
CA ARG A 57 2.85 4.54 13.50
C ARG A 57 1.70 5.53 13.35
N PHE A 58 1.10 5.94 14.46
CA PHE A 58 -0.02 6.87 14.44
C PHE A 58 0.40 8.25 13.93
N ILE A 59 1.53 8.80 14.41
CA ILE A 59 2.06 10.09 13.96
C ILE A 59 2.32 10.09 12.45
N PHE A 60 2.91 9.01 11.92
CA PHE A 60 3.14 8.88 10.49
C PHE A 60 1.82 8.78 9.70
N ALA A 61 0.85 8.00 10.20
CA ALA A 61 -0.45 7.87 9.57
C ALA A 61 -1.20 9.21 9.52
N THR A 62 -1.25 9.98 10.61
CA THR A 62 -1.85 11.32 10.59
C THR A 62 -1.08 12.25 9.66
N ALA A 63 0.25 12.27 9.70
CA ALA A 63 1.05 13.12 8.82
C ALA A 63 0.80 12.84 7.32
N CYS A 64 0.54 11.59 6.93
CA CYS A 64 0.18 11.24 5.56
C CYS A 64 -1.28 11.53 5.20
N ILE A 65 -2.21 11.34 6.14
CA ILE A 65 -3.66 11.56 5.90
C ILE A 65 -4.01 13.06 5.92
N THR A 66 -3.38 13.86 6.77
CA THR A 66 -3.63 15.31 6.87
C THR A 66 -3.53 16.06 5.54
N PRO A 67 -2.48 15.92 4.71
CA PRO A 67 -2.42 16.59 3.41
C PRO A 67 -3.44 16.05 2.41
N LEU A 68 -3.78 14.76 2.46
CA LEU A 68 -4.86 14.21 1.64
C LEU A 68 -6.21 14.84 2.03
N ALA A 69 -6.50 14.94 3.33
CA ALA A 69 -7.71 15.58 3.83
C ALA A 69 -7.79 17.05 3.37
N PHE A 70 -6.67 17.78 3.39
CA PHE A 70 -6.63 19.17 2.94
C PHE A 70 -6.82 19.37 1.44
N ILE A 71 -6.46 18.38 0.61
CA ILE A 71 -6.65 18.43 -0.86
C ILE A 71 -8.10 18.06 -1.25
N PHE A 72 -8.77 17.22 -0.44
CA PHE A 72 -10.12 16.72 -0.69
C PHE A 72 -11.24 17.48 0.03
N GLU A 73 -10.90 18.49 0.85
CA GLU A 73 -11.84 19.49 1.36
C GLU A 73 -12.13 20.58 0.30
#